data_AF-A0A4E9FA88-F1
#
_entry.id   AF-A0A4E9FA88-F1
#
_cell.length_a   1.000
_cell.length_b   1.000
_cell.length_c   1.000
_cell.angle_alpha   90.00
_cell.angle_beta   90.00
_cell.angle_gamma   90.00
#
_symmetry.space_group_name_H-M   'P 1'
#
loop_
_entity.id
_entity.type
_entity.pdbx_description
1 polymer ?
#
loop_
_entity_poly.entity_id
_entity_poly.type
_entity_poly.pdbx_seq_one_letter_code
_entity_poly.pdbx_strand_id
1 'polypeptide(L)'
;MNKFSTLSNFTLQVTVIFIAWYFVSSASSIVNKITLQNYPYPMTVALVSLCYVELCSVPVLRLWHIKQPSISNYYLIYYIIPISFGKVIAVVSAYISVWKVSVSYVQTVKATMPLFAVFSARIVLKERQSKHVYLSLIPIIIGVAIATFTELSFDLSGLLSALLSTGIYSVLNVFVKKVLEGADIHPLYLLALNSRIAAILLFPVWCLRDGLLLWRGVELTVCLFLFYFHLSNQFFFFFFL
;
A
#
# COMPACT_ATOMS: atom_id res chain seq x y z
N MET A 1 32.49 -1.39 -28.37
CA MET A 1 31.13 -0.99 -28.79
C MET A 1 29.99 -1.57 -27.92
N ASN A 2 30.22 -2.61 -27.09
CA ASN A 2 29.11 -3.27 -26.37
C ASN A 2 28.64 -2.62 -25.06
N LYS A 3 29.48 -1.84 -24.35
CA LYS A 3 29.08 -1.25 -23.06
C LYS A 3 28.10 -0.08 -23.20
N PHE A 4 28.19 0.67 -24.30
CA PHE A 4 27.31 1.82 -24.54
C PHE A 4 25.90 1.37 -25.00
N SER A 5 25.82 0.37 -25.87
CA SER A 5 24.53 -0.20 -26.27
C SER A 5 23.83 -0.91 -25.11
N THR A 6 24.56 -1.64 -24.26
CA THR A 6 23.95 -2.24 -23.05
C THR A 6 23.48 -1.21 -22.04
N LEU A 7 24.24 -0.12 -21.83
CA LEU A 7 23.83 0.97 -20.96
C LEU A 7 22.60 1.70 -21.51
N SER A 8 22.56 2.00 -22.82
CA SER A 8 21.40 2.61 -23.47
C SER A 8 20.16 1.72 -23.35
N ASN A 9 20.30 0.42 -23.60
CA ASN A 9 19.19 -0.54 -23.44
C ASN A 9 18.72 -0.62 -21.99
N PHE A 10 19.64 -0.63 -21.02
CA PHE A 10 19.29 -0.62 -19.60
C PHE A 10 18.58 0.67 -19.19
N THR A 11 19.08 1.84 -19.61
CA THR A 11 18.41 3.12 -19.33
C THR A 11 17.02 3.15 -19.97
N LEU A 12 16.86 2.70 -21.21
CA LEU A 12 15.56 2.60 -21.86
C LEU A 12 14.60 1.67 -21.10
N GLN A 13 15.05 0.47 -20.71
CA GLN A 13 14.25 -0.47 -19.92
C GLN A 13 13.79 0.17 -18.60
N VAL A 14 14.71 0.79 -17.87
CA VAL A 14 14.42 1.46 -16.61
C VAL A 14 13.42 2.61 -16.81
N THR A 15 13.60 3.44 -17.84
CA THR A 15 12.67 4.53 -18.16
C THR A 15 11.26 4.02 -18.50
N VAL A 16 11.14 2.95 -19.30
CA VAL A 16 9.85 2.33 -19.63
C VAL A 16 9.17 1.80 -18.36
N ILE A 17 9.91 1.11 -17.49
CA ILE A 17 9.38 0.59 -16.21
C ILE A 17 8.90 1.75 -15.31
N PHE A 18 9.64 2.85 -15.23
CA PHE A 18 9.24 4.03 -14.45
C PHE A 18 7.95 4.68 -14.97
N ILE A 19 7.82 4.85 -16.29
CA ILE A 19 6.62 5.41 -16.91
C ILE A 19 5.41 4.48 -16.70
N ALA A 20 5.60 3.17 -16.90
CA ALA A 20 4.55 2.18 -16.67
C ALA A 20 4.09 2.16 -15.20
N TRP A 21 5.04 2.19 -14.26
CA TRP A 21 4.75 2.26 -12.83
C TRP A 21 3.97 3.52 -12.45
N TYR A 22 4.38 4.69 -12.95
CA TYR A 22 3.69 5.95 -12.68
C TYR A 22 2.25 5.96 -13.21
N PHE A 23 2.05 5.47 -14.44
CA PHE A 23 0.73 5.39 -15.06
C PHE A 23 -0.20 4.43 -14.30
N VAL A 24 0.29 3.23 -13.94
CA VAL A 24 -0.47 2.25 -13.15
C VAL A 24 -0.81 2.80 -11.76
N SER A 25 0.15 3.43 -11.08
CA SER A 25 -0.07 3.97 -9.73
C SER A 25 -1.10 5.09 -9.74
N SER A 26 -1.03 5.98 -10.73
CA SER A 26 -2.01 7.05 -10.93
C SER A 26 -3.38 6.49 -11.28
N ALA A 27 -3.46 5.56 -12.24
CA ALA A 27 -4.69 4.92 -12.65
C ALA A 27 -5.36 4.20 -11.48
N SER A 28 -4.64 3.33 -10.76
CA SER A 28 -5.19 2.62 -9.60
C SER A 28 -5.71 3.56 -8.51
N SER A 29 -5.06 4.70 -8.28
CA SER A 29 -5.53 5.70 -7.32
C SER A 29 -6.85 6.36 -7.74
N ILE A 30 -7.00 6.69 -9.02
CA ILE A 30 -8.23 7.27 -9.59
C ILE A 30 -9.36 6.23 -9.57
N VAL A 31 -9.07 5.00 -10.01
CA VAL A 31 -10.00 3.87 -9.99
C VAL A 31 -10.55 3.61 -8.59
N ASN A 32 -9.68 3.63 -7.58
CA ASN A 32 -10.11 3.47 -6.19
C ASN A 32 -11.09 4.58 -5.77
N LYS A 33 -10.87 5.83 -6.19
CA LYS A 33 -11.81 6.92 -5.91
C LYS A 33 -13.14 6.76 -6.62
N ILE A 34 -13.15 6.42 -7.91
CA ILE A 34 -14.38 6.18 -8.68
C ILE A 34 -15.17 5.01 -8.06
N THR A 35 -14.46 3.96 -7.68
CA THR A 35 -15.02 2.80 -6.96
C THR A 35 -15.73 3.23 -5.68
N LEU A 36 -15.05 4.02 -4.85
CA LEU A 36 -15.59 4.51 -3.58
C LEU A 36 -16.73 5.52 -3.73
N GLN A 37 -16.81 6.22 -4.88
CA GLN A 37 -17.91 7.13 -5.20
C GLN A 37 -19.16 6.36 -5.61
N ASN A 38 -19.02 5.32 -6.45
CA ASN A 38 -20.14 4.48 -6.86
C ASN A 38 -20.57 3.50 -5.76
N TYR A 39 -19.63 3.10 -4.91
CA TYR A 39 -19.80 2.06 -3.91
C TYR A 39 -19.12 2.47 -2.59
N PRO A 40 -19.86 3.13 -1.67
CA PRO A 40 -19.31 3.82 -0.50
C PRO A 40 -18.98 2.86 0.66
N TYR A 41 -18.37 1.71 0.35
CA TYR A 41 -17.96 0.70 1.32
C TYR A 41 -16.44 0.57 1.29
N PRO A 42 -15.69 1.31 2.13
CA PRO A 42 -14.23 1.25 2.10
C PRO A 42 -13.65 -0.07 2.61
N MET A 43 -14.38 -0.81 3.46
CA MET A 43 -13.88 -2.06 4.03
C MET A 43 -13.89 -3.20 3.02
N THR A 44 -14.94 -3.30 2.21
CA THR A 44 -15.04 -4.26 1.10
C THR A 44 -13.92 -4.02 0.09
N VAL A 45 -13.68 -2.77 -0.32
CA VAL A 45 -12.60 -2.41 -1.25
C VAL A 45 -11.23 -2.75 -0.65
N ALA A 46 -11.04 -2.50 0.65
CA ALA A 46 -9.84 -2.89 1.37
C ALA A 46 -9.62 -4.41 1.34
N LEU A 47 -10.63 -5.20 1.67
CA LEU A 47 -10.57 -6.66 1.66
C LEU A 47 -10.26 -7.20 0.25
N VAL A 48 -10.97 -6.71 -0.77
CA VAL A 48 -10.73 -7.07 -2.17
C VAL A 48 -9.29 -6.77 -2.57
N SER A 49 -8.75 -5.60 -2.19
CA SER A 49 -7.37 -5.23 -2.50
C SER A 49 -6.34 -6.14 -1.82
N LEU A 50 -6.59 -6.61 -0.60
CA LEU A 50 -5.71 -7.55 0.10
C LEU A 50 -5.73 -8.94 -0.56
N CYS A 51 -6.92 -9.47 -0.86
CA CYS A 51 -7.08 -10.74 -1.57
C CYS A 51 -6.43 -10.68 -2.96
N TYR A 52 -6.53 -9.54 -3.64
CA TYR A 52 -5.94 -9.36 -4.95
C TYR A 52 -4.41 -9.39 -4.91
N VAL A 53 -3.78 -8.69 -3.96
CA VAL A 53 -2.31 -8.70 -3.82
C VAL A 53 -1.82 -10.12 -3.60
N GLU A 54 -2.53 -10.91 -2.80
CA GLU A 54 -2.22 -12.33 -2.63
C GLU A 54 -2.38 -13.09 -3.97
N LEU A 55 -3.53 -12.97 -4.64
CA LEU A 55 -3.82 -13.71 -5.86
C LEU A 55 -2.83 -13.43 -6.99
N CYS A 56 -2.35 -12.20 -7.14
CA CYS A 56 -1.37 -11.84 -8.16
C CYS A 56 0.07 -12.19 -7.77
N SER A 57 0.40 -12.14 -6.48
CA SER A 57 1.74 -12.52 -6.03
C SER A 57 2.02 -14.02 -6.16
N VAL A 58 1.01 -14.88 -5.98
CA VAL A 58 1.17 -16.35 -6.06
C VAL A 58 1.66 -16.84 -7.44
N PRO A 59 1.08 -16.48 -8.59
CA PRO A 59 1.57 -16.92 -9.90
C PRO A 59 2.96 -16.37 -10.20
N VAL A 60 3.27 -15.14 -9.78
CA VAL A 60 4.60 -14.53 -10.00
C VAL A 60 5.67 -15.25 -9.17
N LEU A 61 5.36 -15.59 -7.90
CA LEU A 61 6.26 -16.39 -7.06
C LEU A 61 6.54 -17.78 -7.66
N ARG A 62 5.52 -18.40 -8.28
CA ARG A 62 5.69 -19.67 -9.00
C ARG A 62 6.52 -19.50 -10.27
N LEU A 63 6.27 -18.45 -11.05
CA LEU A 63 6.98 -18.15 -12.30
C LEU A 63 8.47 -17.88 -12.06
N TRP A 64 8.80 -17.19 -10.97
CA TRP A 64 10.19 -16.86 -10.61
C TRP A 64 10.89 -17.94 -9.77
N HIS A 65 10.25 -19.11 -9.57
CA HIS A 65 10.81 -20.23 -8.81
C HIS A 65 11.39 -19.84 -7.43
N ILE A 66 10.74 -18.87 -6.77
CA ILE A 66 11.23 -18.38 -5.47
C ILE A 66 11.01 -19.46 -4.42
N LYS A 67 12.11 -19.96 -3.84
CA LYS A 67 12.06 -20.92 -2.73
C LYS A 67 11.31 -20.28 -1.57
N GLN A 68 10.25 -20.93 -1.11
CA GLN A 68 9.53 -20.50 0.10
C GLN A 68 10.36 -20.95 1.31
N PRO A 69 10.98 -20.02 2.07
CA PRO A 69 11.68 -20.41 3.28
C PRO A 69 10.65 -20.96 4.28
N SER A 70 11.02 -22.01 5.01
CA SER A 70 10.22 -22.46 6.15
C SER A 70 10.33 -21.42 7.26
N ILE A 71 9.38 -20.48 7.29
CA ILE A 71 9.31 -19.50 8.38
C ILE A 71 8.89 -20.24 9.65
N SER A 72 9.69 -20.14 10.72
CA SER A 72 9.33 -20.68 12.02
C SER A 72 8.01 -20.09 12.52
N ASN A 73 7.14 -20.94 13.11
CA ASN A 73 5.86 -20.49 13.70
C ASN A 73 6.05 -19.37 14.72
N TYR A 74 7.16 -19.39 15.47
CA TYR A 74 7.52 -18.29 16.38
C TYR A 74 7.69 -16.98 15.61
N TYR A 75 8.42 -16.99 14.50
CA TYR A 75 8.66 -15.82 13.70
C TYR A 75 7.37 -15.28 13.05
N LEU A 76 6.51 -16.18 12.57
CA LEU A 76 5.18 -15.84 12.06
C LEU A 76 4.36 -15.08 13.09
N ILE A 77 4.27 -15.62 14.32
CA ILE A 77 3.40 -15.08 15.37
C ILE A 77 3.95 -13.76 15.93
N TYR A 78 5.26 -13.69 16.21
CA TYR A 78 5.84 -12.51 16.89
C TYR A 78 6.16 -11.34 15.96
N TYR A 79 6.43 -11.58 14.67
CA TYR A 79 6.77 -10.51 13.73
C TYR A 79 5.68 -10.29 12.68
N ILE A 80 5.23 -11.35 12.00
CA ILE A 80 4.38 -11.19 10.82
C ILE A 80 2.93 -10.85 11.20
N ILE A 81 2.38 -11.45 12.26
CA ILE A 81 1.01 -11.15 12.71
C ILE A 81 0.86 -9.68 13.15
N PRO A 82 1.72 -9.09 13.99
CA PRO A 82 1.63 -7.67 14.34
C PRO A 82 1.75 -6.74 13.13
N ILE A 83 2.65 -7.04 12.18
CA ILE A 83 2.78 -6.29 10.93
C ILE A 83 1.49 -6.39 10.11
N SER A 84 0.88 -7.58 10.03
CA SER A 84 -0.37 -7.81 9.31
C SER A 84 -1.54 -7.07 9.95
N PHE A 85 -1.60 -7.06 11.29
CA PHE A 85 -2.61 -6.32 12.03
C PHE A 85 -2.51 -4.81 11.78
N GLY A 86 -1.29 -4.25 11.86
CA GLY A 86 -1.06 -2.86 11.51
C GLY A 86 -1.42 -2.58 10.04
N LYS A 87 -1.15 -3.51 9.12
CA LYS A 87 -1.51 -3.39 7.71
C LYS A 87 -3.02 -3.28 7.50
N VAL A 88 -3.81 -4.05 8.26
CA VAL A 88 -5.28 -3.94 8.23
C VAL A 88 -5.72 -2.53 8.63
N ILE A 89 -5.19 -1.98 9.72
CA ILE A 89 -5.55 -0.63 10.16
C ILE A 89 -5.13 0.41 9.10
N ALA A 90 -3.92 0.26 8.54
CA ALA A 90 -3.38 1.19 7.54
C ALA A 90 -4.20 1.19 6.25
N VAL A 91 -4.55 0.01 5.72
CA VAL A 91 -5.29 -0.12 4.47
C VAL A 91 -6.73 0.38 4.62
N VAL A 92 -7.40 0.04 5.71
CA VAL A 92 -8.76 0.52 5.98
C VAL A 92 -8.77 2.04 6.13
N SER A 93 -7.82 2.59 6.90
CA SER A 93 -7.68 4.05 7.06
C SER A 93 -7.36 4.74 5.73
N ALA A 94 -6.57 4.11 4.85
CA ALA A 94 -6.31 4.63 3.51
C ALA A 94 -7.59 4.73 2.68
N TYR A 95 -8.38 3.66 2.60
CA TYR A 95 -9.62 3.68 1.82
C TYR A 95 -10.67 4.63 2.41
N ILE A 96 -10.76 4.74 3.74
CA ILE A 96 -11.60 5.75 4.40
C ILE A 96 -11.15 7.17 4.01
N SER A 97 -9.85 7.44 3.96
CA SER A 97 -9.34 8.76 3.56
C SER A 97 -9.63 9.11 2.11
N VAL A 98 -9.48 8.13 1.19
CA VAL A 98 -9.80 8.30 -0.24
C VAL A 98 -11.31 8.46 -0.45
N TRP A 99 -12.13 7.83 0.40
CA TRP A 99 -13.57 8.01 0.35
C TRP A 99 -13.94 9.46 0.70
N LYS A 100 -13.40 9.98 1.82
CA LYS A 100 -13.73 11.30 2.37
C LYS A 100 -13.13 12.48 1.59
N VAL A 101 -11.92 12.34 1.07
CA VAL A 101 -11.19 13.46 0.42
C VAL A 101 -10.78 13.11 -1.00
N SER A 102 -10.31 14.10 -1.77
CA SER A 102 -9.81 13.92 -3.14
C SER A 102 -8.54 13.05 -3.17
N VAL A 103 -8.28 12.38 -4.31
CA VAL A 103 -7.06 11.58 -4.50
C VAL A 103 -5.82 12.46 -4.36
N SER A 104 -5.85 13.65 -4.96
CA SER A 104 -4.75 14.63 -4.89
C SER A 104 -4.41 14.98 -3.44
N TYR A 105 -5.42 15.24 -2.61
CA TYR A 105 -5.22 15.53 -1.20
C TYR A 105 -4.57 14.38 -0.44
N VAL A 106 -5.06 13.14 -0.64
CA VAL A 106 -4.47 11.95 0.01
C VAL A 106 -3.03 11.74 -0.44
N GLN A 107 -2.71 11.97 -1.71
CA GLN A 107 -1.33 11.87 -2.20
C GLN A 107 -0.42 12.95 -1.60
N THR A 108 -0.91 14.17 -1.45
CA THR A 108 -0.21 15.25 -0.72
C THR A 108 0.08 14.83 0.72
N VAL A 109 -0.90 14.27 1.44
CA VAL A 109 -0.66 13.76 2.80
C VAL A 109 0.33 12.60 2.82
N LYS A 110 0.26 11.68 1.84
CA LYS A 110 1.24 10.58 1.71
C LYS A 110 2.67 11.09 1.49
N ALA A 111 2.86 12.30 0.97
CA ALA A 111 4.18 12.91 0.88
C ALA A 111 4.82 13.15 2.27
N THR A 112 4.06 13.07 3.37
CA THR A 112 4.61 13.06 4.73
C THR A 112 5.17 11.70 5.15
N MET A 113 5.10 10.66 4.33
CA MET A 113 5.61 9.33 4.68
C MET A 113 7.10 9.36 5.11
N PRO A 114 8.01 10.11 4.47
CA PRO A 114 9.40 10.23 4.94
C PRO A 114 9.53 10.82 6.35
N LEU A 115 8.63 11.73 6.75
CA LEU A 115 8.61 12.30 8.11
C LEU A 115 8.37 11.21 9.15
N PHE A 116 7.30 10.44 8.93
CA PHE A 116 6.98 9.31 9.77
C PHE A 116 8.10 8.26 9.70
N ALA A 117 8.74 8.05 8.55
CA ALA A 117 9.75 7.00 8.40
C ALA A 117 11.01 7.30 9.20
N VAL A 118 11.46 8.55 9.19
CA VAL A 118 12.59 9.00 10.02
C VAL A 118 12.26 8.86 11.51
N PHE A 119 11.03 9.21 11.90
CA PHE A 119 10.58 9.06 13.29
C PHE A 119 10.48 7.59 13.71
N SER A 120 9.89 6.74 12.88
CA SER A 120 9.79 5.29 13.11
C SER A 120 11.15 4.63 13.17
N ALA A 121 12.07 4.97 12.26
CA ALA A 121 13.44 4.45 12.27
C ALA A 121 14.19 4.86 13.56
N ARG A 122 14.04 6.11 14.00
CA ARG A 122 14.58 6.59 15.29
C ARG A 122 14.04 5.81 16.49
N ILE A 123 12.76 5.44 16.50
CA ILE A 123 12.16 4.71 17.63
C ILE A 123 12.52 3.22 17.59
N VAL A 124 12.37 2.59 16.42
CA VAL A 124 12.46 1.13 16.27
C VAL A 124 13.90 0.65 16.13
N LEU A 125 14.74 1.36 15.36
CA LEU A 125 16.13 1.00 15.10
C LEU A 125 17.11 1.77 16.00
N LYS A 126 16.65 2.84 16.68
CA LYS A 126 17.51 3.79 17.43
C LYS A 126 18.59 4.46 16.58
N GLU A 127 18.46 4.40 15.27
CA GLU A 127 19.38 5.03 14.33
C GLU A 127 19.13 6.53 14.23
N ARG A 128 20.19 7.32 14.41
CA ARG A 128 20.14 8.76 14.22
C ARG A 128 20.46 9.10 12.77
N GLN A 129 19.47 9.67 12.08
CA GLN A 129 19.67 10.22 10.74
C GLN A 129 20.51 11.50 10.79
N SER A 130 21.12 11.86 9.66
CA SER A 130 21.97 13.05 9.56
C SER A 130 21.18 14.35 9.75
N LYS A 131 21.85 15.44 10.14
CA LYS A 131 21.22 16.76 10.30
C LYS A 131 20.53 17.24 9.02
N HIS A 132 21.07 16.91 7.84
CA HIS A 132 20.49 17.25 6.54
C HIS A 132 19.11 16.62 6.33
N VAL A 133 18.91 15.38 6.78
CA VAL A 133 17.60 14.73 6.71
C VAL A 133 16.58 15.54 7.51
N TYR A 134 16.89 15.93 8.75
CA TYR A 134 16.00 16.76 9.56
C TYR A 134 15.66 18.11 8.91
N LEU A 135 16.63 18.77 8.28
CA LEU A 135 16.38 20.01 7.56
C LEU A 135 15.46 19.81 6.36
N SER A 136 15.59 18.69 5.63
CA SER A 136 14.71 18.36 4.50
C SER A 136 13.27 18.05 4.90
N LEU A 137 13.05 17.63 6.15
CA LEU A 137 11.72 17.35 6.70
C LEU A 137 10.91 18.64 6.92
N ILE A 138 11.55 19.74 7.29
CA ILE A 138 10.89 21.04 7.54
C ILE A 138 10.08 21.53 6.32
N PRO A 139 10.66 21.68 5.10
CA PRO A 139 9.90 22.12 3.94
C PRO A 139 8.82 21.13 3.51
N ILE A 140 9.00 19.83 3.76
CA ILE A 140 7.96 18.81 3.50
C ILE A 140 6.74 19.05 4.41
N ILE A 141 6.96 19.26 5.71
CA ILE A 141 5.87 19.56 6.66
C ILE A 141 5.14 20.83 6.23
N ILE A 142 5.88 21.89 5.92
CA ILE A 142 5.32 23.19 5.54
C ILE A 142 4.52 23.04 4.23
N GLY A 143 5.08 22.38 3.22
CA GLY A 143 4.42 22.17 1.93
C GLY A 143 3.11 21.38 2.07
N VAL A 144 3.10 20.30 2.86
CA VAL A 144 1.88 19.52 3.10
C VAL A 144 0.87 20.32 3.92
N ALA A 145 1.30 21.04 4.95
CA ALA A 145 0.40 21.86 5.76
C ALA A 145 -0.28 22.94 4.92
N ILE A 146 0.48 23.68 4.10
CA ILE A 146 -0.10 24.70 3.21
C ILE A 146 -1.08 24.06 2.24
N ALA A 147 -0.67 22.98 1.56
CA ALA A 147 -1.51 22.31 0.57
C ALA A 147 -2.82 21.75 1.17
N THR A 148 -2.78 21.23 2.40
CA THR A 148 -3.99 20.71 3.05
C THR A 148 -4.91 21.82 3.55
N PHE A 149 -4.38 22.94 4.04
CA PHE A 149 -5.20 24.09 4.45
C PHE A 149 -5.84 24.84 3.27
N THR A 150 -5.22 24.80 2.08
CA THR A 150 -5.77 25.46 0.88
C THR A 150 -6.80 24.63 0.12
N GLU A 151 -6.98 23.34 0.45
CA GLU A 151 -7.91 22.49 -0.28
C GLU A 151 -9.37 22.86 0.01
N LEU A 152 -10.16 23.05 -1.05
CA LEU A 152 -11.59 23.40 -0.97
C LEU A 152 -12.44 22.37 -0.21
N SER A 153 -12.03 21.10 -0.22
CA SER A 153 -12.71 19.98 0.45
C SER A 153 -11.99 19.55 1.72
N PHE A 154 -11.60 20.50 2.56
CA PHE A 154 -10.96 20.19 3.83
C PHE A 154 -11.92 19.42 4.76
N ASP A 155 -11.69 18.11 4.90
CA ASP A 155 -12.32 17.28 5.93
C ASP A 155 -11.24 16.82 6.92
N LEU A 156 -11.32 17.30 8.16
CA LEU A 156 -10.41 16.94 9.24
C LEU A 156 -10.40 15.42 9.50
N SER A 157 -11.55 14.74 9.36
CA SER A 157 -11.62 13.29 9.56
C SER A 157 -10.91 12.54 8.43
N GLY A 158 -11.03 13.04 7.19
CA GLY A 158 -10.29 12.55 6.04
C GLY A 158 -8.78 12.76 6.19
N LEU A 159 -8.36 13.94 6.66
CA LEU A 159 -6.97 14.25 6.96
C LEU A 159 -6.38 13.34 8.04
N LEU A 160 -7.07 13.18 9.17
CA LEU A 160 -6.62 12.33 10.27
C LEU A 160 -6.49 10.87 9.84
N SER A 161 -7.45 10.35 9.07
CA SER A 161 -7.36 8.98 8.53
C SER A 161 -6.22 8.81 7.53
N ALA A 162 -5.94 9.82 6.69
CA ALA A 162 -4.80 9.82 5.77
C ALA A 162 -3.45 9.86 6.52
N LEU A 163 -3.33 10.71 7.55
CA LEU A 163 -2.15 10.82 8.39
C LEU A 163 -1.91 9.53 9.19
N LEU A 164 -2.96 8.97 9.79
CA LEU A 164 -2.88 7.68 10.49
C LEU A 164 -2.44 6.56 9.54
N SER A 165 -3.07 6.45 8.37
CA SER A 165 -2.68 5.46 7.36
C SER A 165 -1.21 5.61 6.97
N THR A 166 -0.79 6.83 6.63
CA THR A 166 0.58 7.13 6.21
C THR A 166 1.60 6.85 7.32
N GLY A 167 1.28 7.22 8.56
CA GLY A 167 2.10 6.95 9.74
C GLY A 167 2.26 5.44 10.00
N ILE A 168 1.17 4.69 9.93
CA ILE A 168 1.22 3.23 10.12
C ILE A 168 1.97 2.57 8.96
N TYR A 169 1.69 2.92 7.69
CA TYR A 169 2.44 2.39 6.54
C TYR A 169 3.93 2.63 6.67
N SER A 170 4.32 3.82 7.13
CA SER A 170 5.70 4.16 7.40
C SER A 170 6.34 3.23 8.46
N VAL A 171 5.68 3.06 9.61
CA VAL A 171 6.13 2.15 10.67
C VAL A 171 6.27 0.72 10.13
N LEU A 172 5.25 0.24 9.41
CA LEU A 172 5.26 -1.10 8.82
C LEU A 172 6.38 -1.29 7.80
N ASN A 173 6.65 -0.28 6.97
CA ASN A 173 7.74 -0.34 5.99
C ASN A 173 9.10 -0.49 6.68
N VAL A 174 9.31 0.17 7.82
CA VAL A 174 10.54 0.00 8.63
C VAL A 174 10.62 -1.42 9.21
N PHE A 175 9.53 -1.94 9.78
CA PHE A 175 9.50 -3.31 10.30
C PHE A 175 9.69 -4.38 9.22
N VAL A 176 9.05 -4.22 8.07
CA VAL A 176 9.17 -5.12 6.92
C VAL A 176 10.62 -5.16 6.42
N LYS A 177 11.29 -4.00 6.30
CA LYS A 177 12.72 -3.94 5.94
C LYS A 177 13.59 -4.70 6.95
N LYS A 178 13.39 -4.47 8.25
CA LYS A 178 14.12 -5.18 9.31
C LYS A 178 13.91 -6.70 9.26
N VAL A 179 12.68 -7.14 8.99
CA VAL A 179 12.33 -8.56 8.81
C VAL A 179 13.02 -9.15 7.58
N LEU A 180 13.05 -8.40 6.48
CA LEU A 180 13.69 -8.81 5.23
C LEU A 180 15.19 -9.02 5.41
N GLU A 181 15.86 -8.09 6.07
CA GLU A 181 17.30 -8.14 6.36
C GLU A 181 17.65 -9.28 7.33
N GLY A 182 16.79 -9.55 8.32
CA GLY A 182 17.06 -10.57 9.33
C GLY A 182 16.78 -12.02 8.90
N ALA A 183 15.88 -12.23 7.93
CA ALA A 183 15.42 -13.57 7.55
C ALA A 183 15.72 -13.97 6.10
N ASP A 184 16.38 -13.10 5.31
CA ASP A 184 16.69 -13.31 3.89
C ASP A 184 15.49 -13.81 3.07
N ILE A 185 14.31 -13.29 3.41
CA ILE A 185 13.05 -13.67 2.78
C ILE A 185 12.91 -12.86 1.50
N HIS A 186 12.37 -13.44 0.43
CA HIS A 186 12.06 -12.67 -0.77
C HIS A 186 10.91 -11.65 -0.49
N PRO A 187 11.05 -10.37 -0.89
CA PRO A 187 10.08 -9.31 -0.54
C PRO A 187 8.67 -9.59 -1.09
N LEU A 188 8.57 -10.20 -2.28
CA LEU A 188 7.28 -10.60 -2.86
C LEU A 188 6.59 -11.69 -2.03
N TYR A 189 7.35 -12.62 -1.44
CA TYR A 189 6.79 -13.69 -0.61
C TYR A 189 6.27 -13.12 0.71
N LEU A 190 7.04 -12.23 1.34
CA LEU A 190 6.61 -11.52 2.55
C LEU A 190 5.37 -10.66 2.28
N LEU A 191 5.31 -9.98 1.12
CA LEU A 191 4.13 -9.21 0.71
C LEU A 191 2.90 -10.11 0.54
N ALA A 192 3.03 -11.25 -0.12
CA ALA A 192 1.96 -12.23 -0.32
C ALA A 192 1.42 -12.75 1.02
N LEU A 193 2.33 -13.23 1.88
CA LEU A 193 2.01 -13.78 3.19
C LEU A 193 1.35 -12.75 4.11
N ASN A 194 1.90 -11.54 4.16
CA ASN A 194 1.35 -10.44 4.95
C ASN A 194 -0.04 -10.01 4.43
N SER A 195 -0.27 -10.05 3.12
CA SER A 195 -1.59 -9.76 2.53
C SER A 195 -2.63 -10.84 2.86
N ARG A 196 -2.22 -12.12 2.81
CA ARG A 196 -3.07 -13.26 3.20
C ARG A 196 -3.53 -13.16 4.65
N ILE A 197 -2.59 -12.97 5.57
CA ILE A 197 -2.90 -12.86 7.00
C ILE A 197 -3.75 -11.61 7.26
N ALA A 198 -3.42 -10.47 6.63
CA ALA A 198 -4.23 -9.26 6.74
C ALA A 198 -5.66 -9.46 6.21
N ALA A 199 -5.85 -10.21 5.12
CA ALA A 199 -7.19 -10.51 4.59
C ALA A 199 -8.00 -11.37 5.58
N ILE A 200 -7.38 -12.40 6.17
CA ILE A 200 -8.02 -13.24 7.20
C ILE A 200 -8.38 -12.43 8.44
N LEU A 201 -7.50 -11.53 8.89
CA LEU A 201 -7.75 -10.65 10.04
C LEU A 201 -8.84 -9.62 9.75
N LEU A 202 -8.92 -9.13 8.51
CA LEU A 202 -9.92 -8.15 8.11
C LEU A 202 -11.30 -8.77 7.88
N PHE A 203 -11.36 -10.02 7.44
CA PHE A 203 -12.59 -10.75 7.16
C PHE A 203 -13.66 -10.67 8.27
N PRO A 204 -13.38 -10.95 9.56
CA PRO A 204 -14.40 -10.83 10.61
C PRO A 204 -14.89 -9.39 10.82
N VAL A 205 -13.99 -8.41 10.73
CA VAL A 205 -14.34 -6.98 10.86
C VAL A 205 -15.22 -6.54 9.69
N TRP A 206 -14.90 -7.01 8.50
CA TRP A 206 -15.70 -6.81 7.29
C TRP A 206 -17.09 -7.43 7.41
N CYS A 207 -17.19 -8.69 7.86
CA CYS A 207 -18.48 -9.37 8.05
C CYS A 207 -19.42 -8.59 9.00
N LEU A 208 -18.89 -8.03 10.08
CA LEU A 208 -19.68 -7.27 11.07
C LEU A 208 -20.15 -5.90 10.57
N ARG A 209 -19.37 -5.24 9.70
CA ARG A 209 -19.64 -3.87 9.26
C ARG A 209 -20.36 -3.82 7.92
N ASP A 210 -19.76 -4.41 6.90
CA ASP A 210 -20.23 -4.30 5.51
C ASP A 210 -20.94 -5.59 5.07
N GLY A 211 -20.54 -6.76 5.58
CA GLY A 211 -21.10 -8.05 5.17
C GLY A 211 -22.61 -8.15 5.37
N LEU A 212 -23.14 -7.65 6.50
CA LEU A 212 -24.58 -7.64 6.77
C LEU A 212 -25.36 -6.67 5.86
N LEU A 213 -24.74 -5.54 5.49
CA LEU A 213 -25.32 -4.56 4.57
C LEU A 213 -25.32 -5.10 3.14
N LEU A 214 -24.24 -5.75 2.73
CA LEU A 214 -24.08 -6.34 1.41
C LEU A 214 -25.00 -7.53 1.18
N TRP A 215 -25.21 -8.39 2.18
CA TRP A 215 -26.10 -9.54 2.04
C TRP A 215 -27.55 -9.12 1.71
N ARG A 216 -27.95 -7.90 2.10
CA ARG A 216 -29.29 -7.35 1.79
C ARG A 216 -29.38 -6.70 0.40
N GLY A 217 -28.27 -6.24 -0.17
CA GLY A 217 -28.20 -5.64 -1.50
C GLY A 217 -27.59 -6.62 -2.50
N VAL A 218 -28.35 -7.07 -3.50
CA VAL A 218 -27.86 -7.94 -4.58
C VAL A 218 -26.88 -7.15 -5.48
N GLU A 219 -25.64 -6.94 -5.00
CA GLU A 219 -24.57 -6.22 -5.72
C GLU A 219 -23.29 -7.07 -5.83
N LEU A 220 -23.42 -8.41 -5.85
CA LEU A 220 -22.33 -9.34 -6.13
C LEU A 220 -21.63 -9.05 -7.48
N THR A 221 -22.39 -8.52 -8.45
CA THR A 221 -21.91 -8.04 -9.74
C THR A 221 -20.94 -6.87 -9.63
N VAL A 222 -21.10 -5.97 -8.65
CA VAL A 222 -20.19 -4.84 -8.42
C VAL A 222 -18.90 -5.35 -7.81
N CYS A 223 -18.94 -6.27 -6.84
CA CYS A 223 -17.72 -6.90 -6.32
C CYS A 223 -16.91 -7.61 -7.42
N LEU A 224 -17.59 -8.32 -8.33
CA LEU A 224 -16.95 -8.95 -9.50
C LEU A 224 -16.41 -7.92 -10.50
N PHE A 225 -17.12 -6.81 -10.72
CA PHE A 225 -16.66 -5.73 -11.59
C PHE A 225 -15.46 -4.98 -11.01
N LEU A 226 -15.45 -4.71 -9.70
CA LEU A 226 -14.31 -4.11 -9.00
C LEU A 226 -13.11 -5.05 -9.01
N PHE A 227 -13.34 -6.35 -8.81
CA PHE A 227 -12.32 -7.37 -8.94
C PHE A 227 -11.76 -7.40 -10.37
N TYR A 228 -12.62 -7.38 -11.40
CA TYR A 228 -12.21 -7.36 -12.81
C TYR A 228 -11.51 -6.07 -13.22
N PHE A 229 -11.93 -4.92 -12.68
CA PHE A 229 -11.37 -3.62 -13.02
C PHE A 229 -10.02 -3.39 -12.32
N HIS A 230 -9.87 -3.82 -11.06
CA HIS A 230 -8.56 -3.85 -10.39
C HIS A 230 -7.63 -4.86 -11.06
N LEU A 231 -8.15 -6.03 -11.48
CA LEU A 231 -7.45 -7.01 -12.31
C LEU A 231 -6.93 -6.37 -13.59
N SER A 232 -7.75 -5.67 -14.37
CA SER A 232 -7.28 -5.03 -15.62
C SER A 232 -6.15 -4.00 -15.40
N ASN A 233 -6.19 -3.23 -14.32
CA ASN A 233 -5.23 -2.14 -14.07
C ASN A 233 -3.91 -2.61 -13.44
N GLN A 234 -3.93 -3.57 -12.51
CA GLN A 234 -2.72 -4.06 -11.84
C GLN A 234 -2.09 -5.30 -12.51
N PHE A 235 -2.86 -6.10 -13.28
CA PHE A 235 -2.27 -7.21 -14.05
C PHE A 235 -1.42 -6.66 -15.22
N PHE A 236 -1.79 -5.49 -15.76
CA PHE A 236 -0.96 -4.73 -16.70
C PHE A 236 0.41 -4.36 -16.11
N PHE A 237 0.49 -4.08 -14.80
CA PHE A 237 1.74 -3.77 -14.11
C PHE A 237 2.70 -4.96 -14.02
N PHE A 238 2.17 -6.16 -13.76
CA PHE A 238 3.00 -7.36 -13.66
C PHE A 238 3.45 -7.92 -15.00
N PHE A 239 2.77 -7.58 -16.11
CA PHE A 239 3.19 -8.00 -17.44
C PHE A 239 4.27 -7.09 -18.05
N PHE A 240 4.37 -5.83 -17.58
CA PHE A 240 5.39 -4.88 -18.03
C PHE A 240 6.71 -4.95 -17.24
N LEU A 241 6.82 -5.88 -16.29
CA LEU A 241 8.02 -6.10 -15.45
C LEU A 241 8.59 -7.49 -15.71
#